data_AF-A0A3N5S5K4-F1
#
_entry.id   AF-A0A3N5S5K4-F1
#
_cell.length_a   1.000
_cell.length_b   1.000
_cell.length_c   1.000
_cell.angle_alpha   90.00
_cell.angle_beta   90.00
_cell.angle_gamma   90.00
#
_symmetry.space_group_name_H-M   'P 1'
#
loop_
_entity.id
_entity.type
_entity.pdbx_description
1 polymer ?
#
loop_
_entity_poly.entity_id
_entity_poly.type
_entity_poly.pdbx_seq_one_letter_code
_entity_poly.pdbx_strand_id
1 'polypeptide(L)'
;MYKILEPPPVTRAELAELSANLDTAIPAKSLDRNLLIATWNIRGLGGLTHKWISEGSDSPRRDLQSIYSIAEIISRFDIIAIQEVKSDTT
;
A
#
# COMPACT_ATOMS: atom_id res chain seq x y z
N MET A 1 -9.19 -4.42 -19.66
CA MET A 1 -8.06 -3.46 -19.80
C MET A 1 -7.51 -3.18 -18.41
N TYR A 2 -6.21 -3.42 -18.21
CA TYR A 2 -5.52 -3.46 -16.90
C TYR A 2 -5.36 -2.08 -16.25
N LYS A 3 -6.48 -1.42 -15.91
CA LYS A 3 -6.50 -0.06 -15.35
C LYS A 3 -5.66 0.10 -14.07
N ILE A 4 -5.34 -1.00 -13.39
CA ILE A 4 -4.50 -1.02 -12.18
C ILE A 4 -3.01 -0.87 -12.48
N LEU A 5 -2.50 -1.40 -13.61
CA LEU A 5 -1.05 -1.39 -13.90
C LEU A 5 -0.54 -0.05 -14.41
N GLU A 6 -1.44 0.89 -14.69
CA GLU A 6 -1.14 2.21 -15.24
C GLU A 6 -1.60 3.32 -14.27
N PRO A 7 -0.86 3.55 -13.15
CA PRO A 7 -1.17 4.62 -12.21
C PRO A 7 -1.14 5.98 -12.89
N PRO A 8 -2.14 6.85 -12.69
CA PRO A 8 -2.16 8.21 -13.22
C PRO A 8 -0.93 9.01 -12.80
N PRO A 9 -0.57 10.07 -13.54
CA PRO A 9 0.59 10.91 -13.21
C PRO A 9 0.61 11.41 -11.77
N VAL A 10 -0.55 11.81 -11.23
CA VAL A 10 -0.67 12.29 -9.84
C VAL A 10 -0.30 11.20 -8.83
N THR A 11 -0.86 9.99 -8.97
CA THR A 11 -0.53 8.85 -8.11
C THR A 11 0.94 8.45 -8.21
N ARG A 12 1.54 8.51 -9.41
CA ARG A 12 2.98 8.24 -9.57
C ARG A 12 3.85 9.27 -8.85
N ALA A 13 3.48 10.54 -8.90
CA ALA A 13 4.22 11.60 -8.21
C ALA A 13 4.13 11.42 -6.69
N GLU A 14 2.94 11.14 -6.16
CA GLU A 14 2.72 10.85 -4.74
C GLU A 14 3.51 9.61 -4.28
N LEU A 15 3.55 8.55 -5.08
CA LEU A 15 4.33 7.35 -4.76
C LEU A 15 5.83 7.60 -4.79
N ALA A 16 6.32 8.44 -5.71
CA ALA A 16 7.72 8.81 -5.75
C ALA A 16 8.12 9.62 -4.51
N GLU A 17 7.27 10.55 -4.06
CA GLU A 17 7.47 11.30 -2.83
C GLU A 17 7.41 10.38 -1.60
N LEU A 18 6.43 9.48 -1.52
CA LEU A 18 6.35 8.49 -0.46
C LEU A 18 7.60 7.62 -0.42
N SER A 19 8.04 7.09 -1.57
CA SER A 19 9.24 6.27 -1.68
C SER A 19 10.48 7.01 -1.16
N ALA A 20 10.69 8.26 -1.60
CA ALA A 20 11.83 9.06 -1.16
C ALA A 20 11.81 9.31 0.36
N ASN A 21 10.63 9.57 0.92
CA ASN A 21 10.50 9.71 2.37
C ASN A 21 10.81 8.39 3.10
N LEU A 22 10.30 7.26 2.61
CA LEU A 22 10.55 5.94 3.19
C LEU A 22 12.04 5.54 3.12
N ASP A 23 12.77 5.92 2.06
CA ASP A 23 14.21 5.69 1.94
C ASP A 23 15.01 6.36 3.07
N THR A 24 14.50 7.48 3.61
CA THR A 24 15.13 8.18 4.75
C THR A 24 14.66 7.66 6.10
N ALA A 25 13.39 7.24 6.20
CA ALA A 25 12.76 6.87 7.45
C ALA A 25 12.98 5.39 7.84
N ILE A 26 13.18 4.51 6.86
CA ILE A 26 13.32 3.07 7.08
C ILE A 26 14.68 2.63 6.54
N PRO A 27 15.49 1.89 7.33
CA PRO A 27 16.73 1.32 6.83
C PRO A 27 16.49 0.45 5.59
N ALA A 28 17.44 0.43 4.65
CA ALA A 28 17.36 -0.48 3.51
C ALA A 28 17.52 -1.95 3.96
N LYS A 29 16.79 -2.85 3.28
CA LYS A 29 17.01 -4.30 3.40
C LYS A 29 18.43 -4.65 2.95
N SER A 30 19.12 -5.45 3.75
CA SER A 30 20.49 -5.87 3.50
C SER A 30 20.64 -7.34 3.85
N LEU A 31 20.71 -8.16 2.79
CA LEU A 31 20.87 -9.61 2.90
C LEU A 31 22.08 -9.95 3.79
N ASP A 32 21.92 -10.96 4.65
CA ASP A 32 22.93 -11.42 5.62
C ASP A 32 23.38 -10.36 6.64
N ARG A 33 22.70 -9.21 6.71
CA ARG A 33 23.07 -8.09 7.59
C ARG A 33 21.95 -7.63 8.49
N ASN A 34 20.73 -7.53 7.96
CA ASN A 34 19.56 -7.15 8.74
C ASN A 34 18.32 -7.95 8.32
N LEU A 35 17.30 -7.89 9.18
CA LEU A 35 15.97 -8.40 8.92
C LEU A 35 14.97 -7.35 9.42
N LEU A 36 14.15 -6.82 8.53
CA LEU A 36 13.17 -5.78 8.84
C LEU A 36 11.80 -6.41 9.05
N ILE A 37 11.25 -6.24 10.25
CA ILE A 37 9.97 -6.82 10.65
C ILE A 37 8.98 -5.70 10.95
N ALA A 38 7.79 -5.78 10.35
CA ALA A 38 6.70 -4.84 10.62
C ALA A 38 5.46 -5.55 11.15
N THR A 39 4.71 -4.84 11.99
CA THR A 39 3.33 -5.16 12.32
C THR A 39 2.45 -3.96 12.05
N TRP A 40 1.32 -4.15 11.36
CA TRP A 40 0.43 -3.06 11.02
C TRP A 40 -1.05 -3.48 11.06
N ASN A 41 -1.81 -2.83 11.94
CA ASN A 41 -3.26 -2.81 11.83
C ASN A 41 -3.68 -1.77 10.80
N ILE A 42 -4.11 -2.26 9.64
CA ILE A 42 -4.46 -1.45 8.47
C ILE A 42 -5.93 -1.02 8.44
N ARG A 43 -6.63 -1.21 9.58
CA ARG A 43 -8.01 -0.81 9.84
C ARG A 43 -8.97 -1.36 8.78
N GLY A 44 -9.03 -2.69 8.70
CA GLY A 44 -9.93 -3.42 7.81
C GLY A 44 -9.44 -3.50 6.36
N LEU A 45 -8.54 -4.43 6.05
CA LEU A 45 -8.14 -4.75 4.66
C LEU A 45 -9.16 -5.70 4.02
N GLY A 46 -10.15 -5.14 3.35
CA GLY A 46 -11.19 -5.85 2.62
C GLY A 46 -11.93 -4.91 1.69
N GLY A 47 -12.34 -5.43 0.54
CA GLY A 47 -12.95 -4.70 -0.54
C GLY A 47 -12.05 -3.61 -1.15
N LEU A 48 -12.38 -3.21 -2.37
CA LEU A 48 -11.65 -2.19 -3.11
C LEU A 48 -12.60 -1.46 -4.06
N THR A 49 -12.59 -0.14 -4.01
CA THR A 49 -13.17 0.67 -5.09
C THR A 49 -12.17 0.68 -6.25
N HIS A 50 -12.54 0.13 -7.40
CA HIS A 50 -11.70 0.05 -8.60
C HIS A 50 -11.61 1.41 -9.34
N LYS A 51 -11.39 2.49 -8.59
CA LYS A 51 -11.09 3.84 -9.06
C LYS A 51 -9.72 4.23 -8.53
N TRP A 52 -9.06 5.18 -9.21
CA TRP A 52 -7.78 5.69 -8.74
C TRP A 52 -7.93 6.56 -7.50
N ILE A 53 -8.94 7.43 -7.49
CA ILE A 53 -9.33 8.26 -6.36
C ILE A 53 -10.81 7.96 -6.09
N SER A 54 -11.11 7.57 -4.86
CA SER A 54 -12.48 7.38 -4.37
C SER A 54 -13.17 8.72 -4.12
N GLU A 55 -14.48 8.75 -4.33
CA GLU A 55 -15.32 9.90 -4.01
C GLU A 55 -16.09 9.63 -2.70
N GLY A 56 -16.69 10.67 -2.10
CA GLY A 56 -17.36 10.55 -0.80
C GLY A 56 -18.53 9.57 -0.74
N SER A 57 -19.11 9.23 -1.89
CA SER A 57 -20.18 8.24 -2.05
C SER A 57 -19.68 6.80 -2.24
N ASP A 58 -18.38 6.60 -2.49
CA ASP A 58 -17.82 5.27 -2.72
C ASP A 58 -17.65 4.48 -1.41
N SER A 59 -18.02 3.21 -1.46
CA SER A 59 -17.85 2.26 -0.37
C SER A 59 -17.42 0.91 -0.94
N PRO A 60 -16.28 0.35 -0.52
CA PRO A 60 -15.35 0.88 0.47
C PRO A 60 -14.55 2.09 -0.03
N ARG A 61 -14.11 2.96 0.88
CA ARG A 61 -13.30 4.15 0.54
C ARG A 61 -11.89 3.82 0.04
N ARG A 62 -11.41 2.60 0.26
CA ARG A 62 -10.08 2.22 -0.21
C ARG A 62 -10.09 2.12 -1.73
N ASP A 63 -9.22 2.87 -2.37
CA ASP A 63 -9.06 2.98 -3.82
C ASP A 63 -7.70 2.45 -4.29
N LEU A 64 -7.43 2.51 -5.59
CA LEU A 64 -6.17 2.04 -6.15
C LEU A 64 -4.97 2.84 -5.64
N GLN A 65 -5.10 4.16 -5.45
CA GLN A 65 -4.03 4.99 -4.87
C GLN A 65 -3.67 4.51 -3.46
N SER A 66 -4.70 4.21 -2.64
CA SER A 66 -4.52 3.69 -1.29
C SER A 66 -3.80 2.34 -1.30
N ILE A 67 -4.18 1.42 -2.19
CA ILE A 67 -3.54 0.10 -2.31
C ILE A 67 -2.09 0.22 -2.73
N TYR A 68 -1.77 1.08 -3.69
CA TYR A 68 -0.38 1.32 -4.10
C TYR A 68 0.46 1.90 -2.95
N SER A 69 -0.10 2.83 -2.18
CA SER A 69 0.60 3.40 -1.01
C SER A 69 0.86 2.36 0.07
N ILE A 70 -0.13 1.50 0.35
CA ILE A 70 0.02 0.36 1.27
C ILE A 70 1.12 -0.58 0.77
N ALA A 71 1.08 -0.96 -0.51
CA ALA A 71 2.06 -1.86 -1.13
C ALA A 71 3.48 -1.30 -1.03
N GLU A 72 3.66 -0.01 -1.30
CA GLU A 72 4.96 0.67 -1.19
C GLU A 72 5.51 0.57 0.24
N ILE A 73 4.69 0.90 1.26
CA ILE A 73 5.10 0.84 2.67
C ILE A 73 5.48 -0.59 3.07
N ILE A 74 4.65 -1.59 2.79
CA ILE A 74 4.90 -2.96 3.24
C ILE A 74 6.07 -3.61 2.50
N SER A 75 6.36 -3.18 1.26
CA SER A 75 7.48 -3.70 0.46
C SER A 75 8.86 -3.45 1.10
N ARG A 76 8.94 -2.47 2.01
CA ARG A 76 10.18 -2.09 2.70
C ARG A 76 10.65 -3.12 3.73
N PHE A 77 9.77 -4.03 4.14
CA PHE A 77 10.04 -5.01 5.19
C PHE A 77 10.21 -6.42 4.61
N ASP A 78 10.91 -7.28 5.33
CA ASP A 78 11.13 -8.70 4.97
C ASP A 78 9.98 -9.57 5.48
N ILE A 79 9.51 -9.30 6.70
CA ILE A 79 8.42 -10.02 7.33
C ILE A 79 7.38 -8.99 7.79
N ILE A 80 6.13 -9.18 7.36
CA ILE A 80 5.03 -8.29 7.72
C ILE A 80 3.90 -9.09 8.35
N ALA A 81 3.50 -8.69 9.56
CA ALA A 81 2.24 -9.12 10.16
C ALA A 81 1.17 -8.04 9.95
N ILE A 82 0.14 -8.32 9.15
CA ILE A 82 -0.99 -7.42 8.92
C ILE A 82 -2.17 -7.84 9.79
N GLN A 83 -2.82 -6.88 10.46
CA GLN A 83 -4.05 -7.10 11.23
C GLN A 83 -5.28 -6.50 10.53
N GLU A 84 -6.44 -6.99 10.95
CA GLU A 84 -7.75 -6.65 10.40
C GLU A 84 -7.91 -6.96 8.90
N VAL A 85 -7.28 -8.03 8.42
CA VAL A 85 -7.59 -8.60 7.10
C VAL A 85 -9.02 -9.14 7.12
N LYS A 86 -9.86 -8.68 6.20
CA LYS A 86 -11.24 -9.14 6.05
C LYS A 86 -11.29 -10.28 5.02
N SER A 87 -12.20 -11.20 5.22
CA SER A 87 -12.49 -12.26 4.26
C SER A 87 -13.51 -11.75 3.25
N ASP A 88 -13.10 -11.58 2.00
CA ASP A 88 -14.00 -11.32 0.88
C ASP A 88 -14.30 -12.66 0.19
N THR A 89 -15.11 -13.52 0.83
CA THR A 89 -15.41 -14.91 0.37
C THR A 89 -16.79 -15.10 -0.27
N THR A 90 -17.46 -14.01 -0.65
CA THR A 90 -18.71 -14.06 -1.42
C THR A 90 -18.51 -14.37 -2.89
#